data_AF-A0A956QBG3-F1
#
_entry.id   AF-A0A956QBG3-F1
#
_cell.length_a   1.000
_cell.length_b   1.000
_cell.length_c   1.000
_cell.angle_alpha   90.00
_cell.angle_beta   90.00
_cell.angle_gamma   90.00
#
_symmetry.space_group_name_H-M   'P 1'
#
loop_
_entity.id
_entity.type
_entity.pdbx_description
1 polymer ?
#
loop_
_entity_poly.entity_id
_entity_poly.type
_entity_poly.pdbx_seq_one_letter_code
_entity_poly.pdbx_strand_id
1 'polypeptide(L)'
;MRPLLAVLFIASLSLAAQADQFKKSWGADEGLKAVQARLPAEAAQAAGLYWQQFDELGNYTSASTLRRYRQARRDWARLGPSQVSLLVKQLSSPQPWERYVSAVLLGGTHSPAAITPLRQRLAVENHRDVGYALEGALAELGDNTHSRLQRLLDAELGHRKESGRDAELRSIFLIQLVCNVHRPEAVEFARHLKSDDGGIAEVKHAALTHLLTDLTGVPRLVTKGRKVHVGKFYSTYYYPQLRDMVDTQLQTEINKQLEEAFPPKPYQWEDDYYELREFEVTRLDADYISVLYKSSGKLRSAGSHNRTFTTRNISLHNGRQDNYRDLFKADMGDTLAKLREIARPIADQKYQFKMAADFLDKEPRFYLTPKKLVLLDLFHDDQPTEVAVPIESLRELISPMGPLQE
;
A
#
# COMPACT_ATOMS: atom_id res chain seq x y z
N MET A 1 -18.32 22.05 3.60
CA MET A 1 -18.46 21.08 2.50
C MET A 1 -18.60 21.68 1.08
N ARG A 2 -18.34 22.99 0.82
CA ARG A 2 -18.50 23.57 -0.55
C ARG A 2 -17.30 24.31 -1.20
N PRO A 3 -16.12 24.52 -0.58
CA PRO A 3 -14.96 25.03 -1.35
C PRO A 3 -14.03 23.93 -1.90
N LEU A 4 -14.23 22.65 -1.52
CA LEU A 4 -13.34 21.53 -1.86
C LEU A 4 -13.42 21.07 -3.33
N LEU A 5 -14.53 21.36 -4.02
CA LEU A 5 -14.74 20.96 -5.42
C LEU A 5 -14.15 21.94 -6.43
N ALA A 6 -13.97 23.22 -6.09
CA ALA A 6 -13.49 24.24 -7.02
C ALA A 6 -11.98 24.15 -7.29
N VAL A 7 -11.18 23.73 -6.31
CA VAL A 7 -9.71 23.62 -6.45
C VAL A 7 -9.32 22.34 -7.20
N LEU A 8 -10.04 21.23 -6.98
CA LEU A 8 -9.87 20.00 -7.76
C LEU A 8 -10.36 20.16 -9.21
N PHE A 9 -11.32 21.05 -9.48
CA PHE A 9 -11.83 21.35 -10.82
C PHE A 9 -10.84 22.19 -11.65
N ILE A 10 -10.08 23.10 -11.02
CA ILE A 10 -9.08 23.93 -11.72
C ILE A 10 -7.80 23.13 -12.04
N ALA A 11 -7.41 22.18 -11.19
CA ALA A 11 -6.26 21.30 -11.45
C ALA A 11 -6.56 20.25 -12.55
N SER A 12 -7.77 19.69 -12.59
CA SER A 12 -8.19 18.73 -13.63
C SER A 12 -8.49 19.38 -14.98
N LEU A 13 -9.08 20.59 -15.00
CA LEU A 13 -9.27 21.36 -16.24
C LEU A 13 -7.95 21.80 -16.91
N SER A 14 -6.87 21.91 -16.15
CA SER A 14 -5.57 22.37 -16.67
C SER A 14 -4.72 21.23 -17.24
N LEU A 15 -4.84 20.01 -16.70
CA LEU A 15 -4.22 18.79 -17.25
C LEU A 15 -4.83 18.38 -18.60
N ALA A 16 -6.15 18.54 -18.77
CA ALA A 16 -6.83 18.27 -20.04
C ALA A 16 -6.38 19.22 -21.16
N ALA A 17 -6.06 20.48 -20.84
CA ALA A 17 -5.63 21.48 -21.81
C ALA A 17 -4.23 21.22 -22.38
N GLN A 18 -3.29 20.71 -21.57
CA GLN A 18 -1.97 20.29 -22.06
C GLN A 18 -1.98 18.89 -22.67
N ALA A 19 -2.78 17.94 -22.17
CA ALA A 19 -2.94 16.64 -22.81
C ALA A 19 -3.55 16.77 -24.21
N ASP A 20 -4.48 17.70 -24.45
CA ASP A 20 -5.00 18.00 -25.78
C ASP A 20 -3.96 18.68 -26.69
N GLN A 21 -3.10 19.54 -26.14
CA GLN A 21 -2.02 20.18 -26.90
C GLN A 21 -0.89 19.17 -27.21
N PHE A 22 -0.62 18.23 -26.30
CA PHE A 22 0.31 17.11 -26.44
C PHE A 22 -0.23 16.07 -27.44
N LYS A 23 -1.51 15.69 -27.35
CA LYS A 23 -2.21 14.82 -28.33
C LYS A 23 -2.24 15.41 -29.73
N LYS A 24 -2.52 16.71 -29.85
CA LYS A 24 -2.60 17.38 -31.16
C LYS A 24 -1.24 17.67 -31.80
N SER A 25 -0.12 17.63 -31.07
CA SER A 25 1.20 17.98 -31.62
C SER A 25 2.25 16.85 -31.70
N TRP A 26 2.05 15.69 -31.05
CA TRP A 26 3.15 14.69 -30.91
C TRP A 26 2.89 13.27 -31.43
N GLY A 27 1.70 12.94 -31.94
CA GLY A 27 1.45 11.62 -32.54
C GLY A 27 1.63 10.44 -31.57
N ALA A 28 1.28 10.61 -30.29
CA ALA A 28 1.43 9.56 -29.26
C ALA A 28 0.80 8.22 -29.65
N ASP A 29 -0.33 8.24 -30.35
CA ASP A 29 -0.98 7.05 -30.90
C ASP A 29 -0.15 6.37 -32.01
N GLU A 30 0.60 7.14 -32.81
CA GLU A 30 1.51 6.61 -33.82
C GLU A 30 2.73 5.95 -33.17
N GLY A 31 3.23 6.54 -32.08
CA GLY A 31 4.27 5.93 -31.26
C GLY A 31 3.84 4.63 -30.62
N LEU A 32 2.66 4.60 -30.02
CA LEU A 32 2.10 3.38 -29.46
C LEU A 32 1.94 2.31 -30.52
N LYS A 33 1.34 2.64 -31.68
CA LYS A 33 1.17 1.70 -32.80
C LYS A 33 2.52 1.15 -33.27
N ALA A 34 3.53 2.00 -33.40
CA ALA A 34 4.85 1.57 -33.84
C ALA A 34 5.54 0.67 -32.81
N VAL A 35 5.38 0.96 -31.52
CA VAL A 35 5.90 0.11 -30.44
C VAL A 35 5.16 -1.23 -30.38
N GLN A 36 3.82 -1.21 -30.45
CA GLN A 36 2.95 -2.39 -30.43
C GLN A 36 3.17 -3.31 -31.63
N ALA A 37 3.44 -2.77 -32.82
CA ALA A 37 3.69 -3.56 -34.03
C ALA A 37 4.90 -4.51 -33.91
N ARG A 38 5.76 -4.30 -32.90
CA ARG A 38 6.97 -5.09 -32.64
C ARG A 38 6.80 -6.04 -31.44
N LEU A 39 5.64 -6.03 -30.78
CA LEU A 39 5.31 -6.91 -29.66
C LEU A 39 4.45 -8.10 -30.13
N PRO A 40 4.54 -9.26 -29.48
CA PRO A 40 3.57 -10.34 -29.65
C PRO A 40 2.14 -9.85 -29.40
N ALA A 41 1.15 -10.41 -30.10
CA ALA A 41 -0.23 -9.89 -30.10
C ALA A 41 -0.82 -9.67 -28.70
N GLU A 42 -0.64 -10.64 -27.79
CA GLU A 42 -1.13 -10.55 -26.41
C GLU A 42 -0.44 -9.41 -25.62
N ALA A 43 0.88 -9.29 -25.77
CA ALA A 43 1.65 -8.23 -25.14
C ALA A 43 1.32 -6.85 -25.73
N ALA A 44 1.11 -6.76 -27.04
CA ALA A 44 0.68 -5.54 -27.71
C ALA A 44 -0.66 -5.05 -27.18
N GLN A 45 -1.63 -5.97 -27.00
CA GLN A 45 -2.94 -5.63 -26.42
C GLN A 45 -2.82 -5.14 -24.98
N ALA A 46 -2.08 -5.86 -24.13
CA ALA A 46 -1.87 -5.46 -22.73
C ALA A 46 -1.14 -4.11 -22.61
N ALA A 47 -0.09 -3.90 -23.40
CA ALA A 47 0.61 -2.61 -23.49
C ALA A 47 -0.32 -1.50 -23.95
N GLY A 48 -1.21 -1.77 -24.90
CA GLY A 48 -2.20 -0.81 -25.40
C GLY A 48 -3.21 -0.41 -24.35
N LEU A 49 -3.74 -1.38 -23.59
CA LEU A 49 -4.66 -1.12 -22.49
C LEU A 49 -3.98 -0.34 -21.37
N TYR A 50 -2.76 -0.74 -20.99
CA TYR A 50 -1.99 0.00 -19.98
C TYR A 50 -1.70 1.43 -20.46
N TRP A 51 -1.26 1.60 -21.71
CA TRP A 51 -1.02 2.90 -22.31
C TRP A 51 -2.29 3.74 -22.38
N GLN A 52 -3.41 3.19 -22.83
CA GLN A 52 -4.66 3.93 -22.90
C GLN A 52 -5.07 4.41 -21.50
N GLN A 53 -4.95 3.54 -20.50
CA GLN A 53 -5.25 3.93 -19.13
C GLN A 53 -4.23 4.94 -18.59
N PHE A 54 -2.95 4.86 -18.98
CA PHE A 54 -1.91 5.83 -18.64
C PHE A 54 -2.13 7.18 -19.34
N ASP A 55 -2.38 7.22 -20.64
CA ASP A 55 -2.60 8.44 -21.43
C ASP A 55 -3.92 9.15 -21.07
N GLU A 56 -4.92 8.42 -20.57
CA GLU A 56 -6.13 8.97 -19.94
C GLU A 56 -5.87 9.69 -18.59
N LEU A 57 -4.61 10.08 -18.30
CA LEU A 57 -4.02 10.72 -17.11
C LEU A 57 -4.84 11.83 -16.41
N GLY A 58 -5.95 12.30 -16.98
CA GLY A 58 -6.89 13.25 -16.38
C GLY A 58 -8.17 12.66 -15.78
N ASN A 59 -8.46 11.37 -15.92
CA ASN A 59 -9.78 10.80 -15.57
C ASN A 59 -9.76 9.67 -14.53
N TYR A 60 -8.72 9.55 -13.70
CA TYR A 60 -8.74 8.69 -12.50
C TYR A 60 -9.61 9.24 -11.35
N THR A 61 -10.53 10.14 -11.68
CA THR A 61 -11.46 10.80 -10.75
C THR A 61 -12.53 9.87 -10.20
N SER A 62 -12.56 8.60 -10.64
CA SER A 62 -13.53 7.61 -10.22
C SER A 62 -12.88 6.28 -9.84
N ALA A 63 -13.49 5.58 -8.89
CA ALA A 63 -13.05 4.25 -8.48
C ALA A 63 -13.02 3.26 -9.67
N SER A 64 -13.89 3.40 -10.66
CA SER A 64 -13.95 2.50 -11.82
C SER A 64 -12.82 2.74 -12.82
N THR A 65 -12.42 3.99 -13.07
CA THR A 65 -11.25 4.32 -13.90
C THR A 65 -9.96 3.86 -13.23
N LEU A 66 -9.85 4.02 -11.91
CA LEU A 66 -8.71 3.53 -11.14
C LEU A 66 -8.60 1.99 -11.13
N ARG A 67 -9.73 1.26 -11.00
CA ARG A 67 -9.76 -0.21 -11.14
C ARG A 67 -9.25 -0.65 -12.51
N ARG A 68 -9.70 0.01 -13.59
CA ARG A 68 -9.27 -0.31 -14.96
C ARG A 68 -7.78 -0.06 -15.16
N TYR A 69 -7.25 1.06 -14.66
CA TYR A 69 -5.82 1.32 -14.68
C TYR A 69 -5.01 0.26 -13.92
N ARG A 70 -5.41 -0.07 -12.68
CA ARG A 70 -4.72 -1.11 -11.88
C ARG A 70 -4.76 -2.47 -12.56
N GLN A 71 -5.89 -2.82 -13.17
CA GLN A 71 -6.01 -4.06 -13.92
C GLN A 71 -5.07 -4.08 -15.12
N ALA A 72 -5.11 -3.03 -15.96
CA ALA A 72 -4.26 -2.91 -17.14
C ALA A 72 -2.77 -2.92 -16.78
N ARG A 73 -2.39 -2.24 -15.68
CA ARG A 73 -1.02 -2.26 -15.14
C ARG A 73 -0.60 -3.66 -14.70
N ARG A 74 -1.45 -4.41 -13.99
CA ARG A 74 -1.16 -5.80 -13.58
C ARG A 74 -1.00 -6.73 -14.79
N ASP A 75 -1.90 -6.61 -15.75
CA ASP A 75 -1.87 -7.43 -16.97
C ASP A 75 -0.59 -7.14 -17.77
N TRP A 76 -0.18 -5.87 -17.85
CA TRP A 76 1.09 -5.49 -18.46
C TRP A 76 2.30 -5.97 -17.66
N ALA A 77 2.32 -5.82 -16.33
CA ALA A 77 3.41 -6.29 -15.48
C ALA A 77 3.63 -7.81 -15.57
N ARG A 78 2.57 -8.59 -15.85
CA ARG A 78 2.68 -10.04 -16.05
C ARG A 78 3.41 -10.42 -17.34
N LEU A 79 3.15 -9.69 -18.43
CA LEU A 79 3.66 -10.02 -19.77
C LEU A 79 4.95 -9.25 -20.11
N GLY A 80 5.02 -8.00 -19.67
CA GLY A 80 6.05 -7.01 -19.95
C GLY A 80 7.50 -7.45 -19.69
N PRO A 81 7.83 -8.21 -18.63
CA PRO A 81 9.20 -8.68 -18.38
C PRO A 81 9.82 -9.45 -19.55
N SER A 82 9.02 -10.27 -20.25
CA SER A 82 9.47 -11.01 -21.45
C SER A 82 9.74 -10.11 -22.66
N GLN A 83 9.23 -8.88 -22.62
CA GLN A 83 9.28 -7.88 -23.71
C GLN A 83 10.37 -6.83 -23.50
N VAL A 84 11.05 -6.82 -22.35
CA VAL A 84 12.08 -5.82 -22.02
C VAL A 84 13.13 -5.70 -23.12
N SER A 85 13.63 -6.81 -23.66
CA SER A 85 14.65 -6.78 -24.71
C SER A 85 14.18 -6.07 -26.00
N LEU A 86 12.89 -6.17 -26.34
CA LEU A 86 12.29 -5.52 -27.50
C LEU A 86 12.08 -4.02 -27.24
N LEU A 87 11.55 -3.68 -26.06
CA LEU A 87 11.33 -2.29 -25.66
C LEU A 87 12.64 -1.51 -25.48
N VAL A 88 13.69 -2.17 -24.99
CA VAL A 88 15.04 -1.59 -24.88
C VAL A 88 15.61 -1.22 -26.25
N LYS A 89 15.39 -2.03 -27.28
CA LYS A 89 15.79 -1.68 -28.66
C LYS A 89 15.10 -0.39 -29.13
N GLN A 90 13.84 -0.21 -28.75
CA GLN A 90 13.05 0.95 -29.15
C GLN A 90 13.47 2.25 -28.42
N LEU A 91 14.13 2.16 -27.26
CA LEU A 91 14.79 3.33 -26.64
C LEU A 91 15.87 3.95 -27.54
N SER A 92 16.36 3.22 -28.54
CA SER A 92 17.32 3.73 -29.53
C SER A 92 16.67 4.30 -30.80
N SER A 93 15.33 4.36 -30.85
CA SER A 93 14.62 4.91 -32.00
C SER A 93 15.04 6.36 -32.27
N PRO A 94 15.21 6.78 -33.54
CA PRO A 94 15.41 8.19 -33.85
C PRO A 94 14.20 9.04 -33.44
N GLN A 95 13.00 8.44 -33.40
CA GLN A 95 11.76 9.13 -33.11
C GLN A 95 11.56 9.29 -31.59
N PRO A 96 11.44 10.53 -31.07
CA PRO A 96 11.29 10.77 -29.63
C PRO A 96 10.07 10.08 -29.01
N TRP A 97 8.95 10.01 -29.74
CA TRP A 97 7.71 9.42 -29.23
C TRP A 97 7.80 7.91 -29.04
N GLU A 98 8.51 7.18 -29.92
CA GLU A 98 8.73 5.74 -29.72
C GLU A 98 9.55 5.55 -28.44
N ARG A 99 10.59 6.36 -28.21
CA ARG A 99 11.39 6.31 -26.98
C ARG A 99 10.56 6.63 -25.74
N TYR A 100 9.71 7.64 -25.81
CA TYR A 100 8.81 8.02 -24.72
C TYR A 100 7.88 6.86 -24.33
N VAL A 101 7.17 6.30 -25.33
CA VAL A 101 6.26 5.16 -25.11
C VAL A 101 7.02 3.97 -24.54
N SER A 102 8.17 3.63 -25.14
CA SER A 102 8.99 2.51 -24.66
C SER A 102 9.49 2.72 -23.23
N ALA A 103 9.85 3.95 -22.85
CA ALA A 103 10.24 4.26 -21.47
C ALA A 103 9.09 4.01 -20.49
N VAL A 104 7.89 4.54 -20.77
CA VAL A 104 6.69 4.32 -19.93
C VAL A 104 6.36 2.84 -19.82
N LEU A 105 6.33 2.13 -20.95
CA LEU A 105 6.06 0.70 -20.96
C LEU A 105 7.11 -0.10 -20.19
N LEU A 106 8.39 0.27 -20.28
CA LEU A 106 9.48 -0.35 -19.52
C LEU A 106 9.29 -0.17 -18.01
N GLY A 107 8.91 1.03 -17.56
CA GLY A 107 8.58 1.27 -16.14
C GLY A 107 7.45 0.37 -15.65
N GLY A 108 6.37 0.28 -16.43
CA GLY A 108 5.22 -0.58 -16.13
C GLY A 108 5.51 -2.09 -16.14
N THR A 109 6.67 -2.54 -16.65
CA THR A 109 7.02 -3.98 -16.61
C THR A 109 7.41 -4.47 -15.23
N HIS A 110 7.84 -3.59 -14.32
CA HIS A 110 8.42 -3.96 -13.01
C HIS A 110 9.63 -4.90 -13.10
N SER A 111 10.30 -4.95 -14.25
CA SER A 111 11.46 -5.81 -14.47
C SER A 111 12.76 -5.07 -14.16
N PRO A 112 13.56 -5.53 -13.17
CA PRO A 112 14.86 -4.91 -12.86
C PRO A 112 15.83 -4.88 -14.05
N ALA A 113 15.64 -5.78 -15.03
CA ALA A 113 16.44 -5.81 -16.26
C ALA A 113 16.31 -4.53 -17.11
N ALA A 114 15.22 -3.76 -16.94
CA ALA A 114 15.00 -2.50 -17.63
C ALA A 114 15.83 -1.32 -17.07
N ILE A 115 16.30 -1.42 -15.81
CA ILE A 115 16.97 -0.32 -15.10
C ILE A 115 18.23 0.16 -15.84
N THR A 116 19.14 -0.76 -16.17
CA THR A 116 20.43 -0.39 -16.78
C THR A 116 20.25 0.28 -18.15
N PRO A 117 19.43 -0.28 -19.09
CA PRO A 117 19.11 0.39 -20.35
C PRO A 117 18.47 1.77 -20.19
N LEU A 118 17.53 1.92 -19.25
CA LEU A 118 16.87 3.21 -18.98
C LEU A 118 17.87 4.26 -18.50
N ARG A 119 18.78 3.92 -17.58
CA ARG A 119 19.87 4.81 -17.12
C ARG A 119 20.80 5.21 -18.27
N GLN A 120 21.22 4.24 -19.08
CA GLN A 120 22.10 4.49 -20.22
C GLN A 120 21.45 5.46 -21.21
N ARG A 121 20.15 5.27 -21.49
CA ARG A 121 19.43 6.18 -22.37
C ARG A 121 19.28 7.57 -21.75
N LEU A 122 18.91 7.66 -20.48
CA LEU A 122 18.73 8.94 -19.76
C LEU A 122 20.00 9.80 -19.77
N ALA A 123 21.17 9.17 -19.68
CA ALA A 123 22.46 9.88 -19.69
C ALA A 123 22.74 10.65 -20.99
N VAL A 124 22.14 10.24 -22.10
CA VAL A 124 22.35 10.83 -23.44
C VAL A 124 21.07 11.43 -24.03
N GLU A 125 19.96 11.41 -23.28
CA GLU A 125 18.68 11.93 -23.77
C GLU A 125 18.65 13.45 -23.69
N ASN A 126 18.47 14.07 -24.85
CA ASN A 126 18.35 15.52 -25.00
C ASN A 126 16.89 15.97 -25.07
N HIS A 127 15.98 15.04 -25.33
CA HIS A 127 14.56 15.33 -25.40
C HIS A 127 13.94 15.40 -24.00
N ARG A 128 13.43 16.57 -23.62
CA ARG A 128 12.94 16.84 -22.26
C ARG A 128 11.85 15.86 -21.81
N ASP A 129 10.81 15.65 -22.61
CA ASP A 129 9.68 14.78 -22.23
C ASP A 129 10.07 13.29 -22.16
N VAL A 130 10.96 12.85 -23.05
CA VAL A 130 11.52 11.49 -22.99
C VAL A 130 12.37 11.34 -21.73
N GLY A 131 13.15 12.36 -21.37
CA GLY A 131 13.88 12.42 -20.10
C GLY A 131 12.96 12.21 -18.90
N TYR A 132 11.80 12.89 -18.86
CA TYR A 132 10.81 12.69 -17.80
C TYR A 132 10.23 11.28 -17.77
N ALA A 133 9.89 10.71 -18.94
CA ALA A 133 9.41 9.34 -19.01
C ALA A 133 10.45 8.31 -18.54
N LEU A 134 11.73 8.51 -18.91
CA LEU A 134 12.84 7.65 -18.48
C LEU A 134 13.05 7.74 -16.96
N GLU A 135 13.01 8.94 -16.39
CA GLU A 135 13.12 9.15 -14.94
C GLU A 135 11.94 8.54 -14.18
N GLY A 136 10.72 8.76 -14.66
CA GLY A 136 9.51 8.14 -14.10
C GLY A 136 9.56 6.62 -14.16
N ALA A 137 10.01 6.05 -15.27
CA ALA A 137 10.19 4.61 -15.42
C ALA A 137 11.23 4.03 -14.46
N LEU A 138 12.38 4.70 -14.29
CA LEU A 138 13.39 4.31 -13.31
C LEU A 138 12.84 4.35 -11.88
N ALA A 139 12.06 5.38 -11.58
CA ALA A 139 11.43 5.53 -10.27
C ALA A 139 10.39 4.43 -10.01
N GLU A 140 9.55 4.09 -10.99
CA GLU A 140 8.62 2.95 -10.89
C GLU A 140 9.33 1.62 -10.61
N LEU A 141 10.57 1.46 -11.09
CA LEU A 141 11.41 0.27 -10.88
C LEU A 141 12.19 0.31 -9.54
N GLY A 142 12.00 1.33 -8.70
CA GLY A 142 12.69 1.48 -7.43
C GLY A 142 14.16 1.88 -7.56
N ASP A 143 14.54 2.52 -8.68
CA ASP A 143 15.92 2.95 -8.91
C ASP A 143 16.23 4.29 -8.22
N ASN A 144 16.80 4.22 -7.01
CA ASN A 144 17.02 5.38 -6.14
C ASN A 144 18.16 6.33 -6.58
N THR A 145 18.69 6.25 -7.80
CA THR A 145 19.87 7.02 -8.25
C THR A 145 19.55 8.49 -8.58
N HIS A 146 18.50 9.04 -7.95
CA HIS A 146 17.72 10.22 -8.30
C HIS A 146 18.43 11.58 -8.14
N SER A 147 19.60 11.75 -8.74
CA SER A 147 20.28 13.05 -8.70
C SER A 147 19.59 14.12 -9.56
N ARG A 148 18.74 13.79 -10.54
CA ARG A 148 18.17 14.76 -11.50
C ARG A 148 16.73 15.19 -11.18
N LEU A 149 15.88 14.28 -10.69
CA LEU A 149 14.56 14.60 -10.13
C LEU A 149 14.65 15.48 -8.88
N GLN A 150 15.59 15.18 -7.97
CA GLN A 150 15.86 16.02 -6.80
C GLN A 150 16.36 17.41 -7.22
N ARG A 151 17.28 17.49 -8.20
CA ARG A 151 17.75 18.77 -8.76
C ARG A 151 16.66 19.55 -9.49
N LEU A 152 15.71 18.88 -10.14
CA LEU A 152 14.53 19.50 -10.74
C LEU A 152 13.56 20.00 -9.66
N LEU A 153 13.35 19.22 -8.60
CA LEU A 153 12.59 19.64 -7.42
C LEU A 153 13.22 20.89 -6.80
N ASP A 154 14.53 20.88 -6.59
CA ASP A 154 15.29 21.98 -6.01
C ASP A 154 15.37 23.20 -6.96
N ALA A 155 15.44 23.00 -8.27
CA ALA A 155 15.41 24.07 -9.27
C ALA A 155 14.02 24.71 -9.39
N GLU A 156 12.94 23.92 -9.41
CA GLU A 156 11.56 24.41 -9.45
C GLU A 156 11.19 25.11 -8.12
N LEU A 157 11.64 24.59 -6.97
CA LEU A 157 11.50 25.26 -5.66
C LEU A 157 12.40 26.52 -5.53
N GLY A 158 13.54 26.55 -6.24
CA GLY A 158 14.47 27.67 -6.33
C GLY A 158 14.02 28.78 -7.29
N HIS A 159 13.25 28.45 -8.32
CA HIS A 159 12.61 29.40 -9.24
C HIS A 159 11.37 30.05 -8.60
N ARG A 160 11.55 30.77 -7.49
CA ARG A 160 10.52 31.64 -6.86
C ARG A 160 10.06 32.83 -7.73
N LYS A 161 10.33 32.83 -9.04
CA LYS A 161 10.00 33.93 -9.96
C LYS A 161 9.23 33.52 -11.20
N GLU A 162 9.01 32.24 -11.47
CA GLU A 162 8.03 31.84 -12.49
C GLU A 162 6.63 31.84 -11.86
N SER A 163 6.02 33.02 -11.80
CA SER A 163 4.59 33.14 -11.49
C SER A 163 3.79 32.69 -12.71
N GLY A 164 3.37 31.42 -12.72
CA GLY A 164 2.54 30.87 -13.79
C GLY A 164 2.02 29.47 -13.47
N ARG A 165 0.84 29.16 -14.04
CA ARG A 165 0.14 27.86 -13.90
C ARG A 165 1.03 26.64 -14.19
N ASP A 166 2.01 26.76 -15.08
CA ASP A 166 2.90 25.66 -15.46
C ASP A 166 3.84 25.20 -14.34
N ALA A 167 4.35 26.11 -13.50
CA ALA A 167 5.23 25.75 -12.38
C ALA A 167 4.44 25.02 -11.26
N GLU A 168 3.19 25.42 -11.06
CA GLU A 168 2.27 24.80 -10.09
C GLU A 168 1.84 23.39 -10.55
N LEU A 169 1.56 23.22 -11.84
CA LEU A 169 1.18 21.92 -12.45
C LEU A 169 2.35 20.92 -12.46
N ARG A 170 3.58 21.38 -12.70
CA ARG A 170 4.80 20.55 -12.64
C ARG A 170 5.11 20.07 -11.22
N SER A 171 4.88 20.93 -10.23
CA SER A 171 5.04 20.58 -8.82
C SER A 171 4.10 19.45 -8.41
N ILE A 172 2.85 19.43 -8.92
CA ILE A 172 1.87 18.36 -8.67
C ILE A 172 2.31 17.04 -9.31
N PHE A 173 2.79 17.07 -10.56
CA PHE A 173 3.32 15.88 -11.24
C PHE A 173 4.53 15.27 -10.51
N LEU A 174 5.47 16.12 -10.07
CA LEU A 174 6.63 15.70 -9.28
C LEU A 174 6.24 15.13 -7.91
N ILE A 175 5.24 15.71 -7.23
CA ILE A 175 4.70 15.18 -5.97
C ILE A 175 4.05 13.80 -6.20
N GLN A 176 3.28 13.63 -7.28
CA GLN A 176 2.69 12.35 -7.66
C GLN A 176 3.76 11.27 -7.89
N LEU A 177 4.84 11.65 -8.59
CA LEU A 177 5.97 10.78 -8.89
C LEU A 177 6.73 10.38 -7.60
N VAL A 178 7.01 11.34 -6.72
CA VAL A 178 7.69 11.11 -5.43
C VAL A 178 6.84 10.25 -4.49
N CYS A 179 5.52 10.48 -4.44
CA CYS A 179 4.59 9.67 -3.64
C CYS A 179 4.44 8.22 -4.16
N ASN A 180 4.64 7.99 -5.46
CA ASN A 180 4.62 6.65 -6.04
C ASN A 180 5.91 5.84 -5.76
N VAL A 181 7.01 6.50 -5.39
CA VAL A 181 8.36 5.91 -5.39
C VAL A 181 8.91 5.72 -3.98
N HIS A 182 8.65 6.65 -3.06
CA HIS A 182 9.27 6.66 -1.74
C HIS A 182 8.23 6.56 -0.62
N ARG A 183 7.77 5.35 -0.27
CA ARG A 183 6.81 5.14 0.85
C ARG A 183 7.30 5.72 2.19
N PRO A 184 8.58 5.60 2.60
CA PRO A 184 9.06 6.18 3.86
C PRO A 184 9.49 7.64 3.74
N GLU A 185 10.23 8.02 2.68
CA GLU A 185 10.69 9.42 2.54
C GLU A 185 9.57 10.39 2.14
N ALA A 186 8.50 9.95 1.46
CA ALA A 186 7.33 10.81 1.24
C ALA A 186 6.62 11.16 2.55
N VAL A 187 6.64 10.28 3.55
CA VAL A 187 6.14 10.54 4.90
C VAL A 187 7.06 11.51 5.65
N GLU A 188 8.38 11.42 5.46
CA GLU A 188 9.35 12.33 6.09
C GLU A 188 9.37 13.72 5.43
N PHE A 189 9.26 13.79 4.11
CA PHE A 189 9.04 15.00 3.31
C PHE A 189 7.73 15.70 3.71
N ALA A 190 6.66 14.93 3.91
CA ALA A 190 5.39 15.45 4.43
C ALA A 190 5.49 16.06 5.83
N ARG A 191 6.39 15.55 6.70
CA ARG A 191 6.65 16.15 8.03
C ARG A 191 7.41 17.47 7.93
N HIS A 192 8.25 17.66 6.91
CA HIS A 192 9.02 18.88 6.68
C HIS A 192 8.19 20.01 6.04
N LEU A 193 7.04 19.71 5.46
CA LEU A 193 6.08 20.69 4.93
C LEU A 193 5.26 21.42 6.02
N LYS A 194 5.60 21.27 7.30
CA LYS A 194 5.03 22.05 8.41
C LYS A 194 5.43 23.53 8.26
N SER A 195 4.59 24.32 7.60
CA SER A 195 4.59 25.78 7.73
C SER A 195 3.60 26.21 8.82
N ASP A 196 3.87 27.35 9.47
CA ASP A 196 3.19 27.86 10.68
C ASP A 196 1.70 28.19 10.56
N ASP A 197 1.11 28.15 9.35
CA ASP A 197 -0.32 28.42 9.15
C ASP A 197 -1.17 27.15 9.22
N GLY A 198 -1.71 26.88 10.41
CA GLY A 198 -2.42 25.64 10.77
C GLY A 198 -3.61 25.22 9.88
N GLY A 199 -4.25 26.15 9.16
CA GLY A 199 -5.36 25.82 8.25
C GLY A 199 -4.93 25.19 6.92
N ILE A 200 -3.74 25.53 6.43
CA ILE A 200 -3.22 25.01 5.15
C ILE A 200 -2.54 23.64 5.37
N ALA A 201 -1.98 23.40 6.57
CA ALA A 201 -1.35 22.15 6.94
C ALA A 201 -2.35 20.98 7.03
N GLU A 202 -3.54 21.18 7.62
CA GLU A 202 -4.56 20.13 7.71
C GLU A 202 -5.15 19.75 6.36
N VAL A 203 -5.38 20.74 5.48
CA VAL A 203 -5.88 20.52 4.12
C VAL A 203 -4.85 19.79 3.26
N LYS A 204 -3.56 20.16 3.38
CA LYS A 204 -2.46 19.46 2.68
C LYS A 204 -2.27 18.04 3.20
N HIS A 205 -2.34 17.82 4.52
CA HIS A 205 -2.21 16.49 5.11
C HIS A 205 -3.38 15.57 4.76
N ALA A 206 -4.62 16.09 4.78
CA ALA A 206 -5.81 15.36 4.34
C ALA A 206 -5.74 15.04 2.83
N ALA A 207 -5.36 16.02 2.00
CA ALA A 207 -5.19 15.81 0.56
C ALA A 207 -4.10 14.79 0.25
N LEU A 208 -2.96 14.82 0.95
CA LEU A 208 -1.86 13.87 0.79
C LEU A 208 -2.26 12.46 1.25
N THR A 209 -3.03 12.34 2.35
CA THR A 209 -3.54 11.06 2.83
C THR A 209 -4.53 10.46 1.84
N HIS A 210 -5.40 11.28 1.24
CA HIS A 210 -6.31 10.85 0.17
C HIS A 210 -5.56 10.47 -1.11
N LEU A 211 -4.57 11.26 -1.53
CA LEU A 211 -3.69 10.94 -2.66
C LEU A 211 -2.93 9.63 -2.45
N LEU A 212 -2.41 9.38 -1.25
CA LEU A 212 -1.76 8.12 -0.91
C LEU A 212 -2.75 6.96 -0.90
N THR A 213 -3.97 7.15 -0.41
CA THR A 213 -5.05 6.13 -0.45
C THR A 213 -5.41 5.79 -1.91
N ASP A 214 -5.53 6.80 -2.77
CA ASP A 214 -5.85 6.65 -4.19
C ASP A 214 -4.70 6.03 -5.00
N LEU A 215 -3.46 6.48 -4.76
CA LEU A 215 -2.25 6.00 -5.44
C LEU A 215 -1.83 4.60 -5.00
N THR A 216 -1.84 4.32 -3.70
CA THR A 216 -1.37 3.04 -3.15
C THR A 216 -2.45 1.97 -3.10
N GLY A 217 -3.74 2.37 -3.13
CA GLY A 217 -4.85 1.45 -2.92
C GLY A 217 -5.02 0.97 -1.48
N VAL A 218 -4.17 1.45 -0.57
CA VAL A 218 -4.29 1.19 0.88
C VAL A 218 -5.47 2.00 1.41
N PRO A 219 -6.51 1.36 1.97
CA PRO A 219 -7.65 2.09 2.49
C PRO A 219 -7.27 2.93 3.72
N ARG A 220 -8.00 4.02 3.93
CA ARG A 220 -7.78 4.88 5.08
C ARG A 220 -8.31 4.22 6.35
N LEU A 221 -7.50 4.21 7.41
CA LEU A 221 -7.93 3.78 8.72
C LEU A 221 -8.55 4.93 9.51
N VAL A 222 -9.73 4.72 10.09
CA VAL A 222 -10.32 5.61 11.09
C VAL A 222 -10.71 4.83 12.33
N THR A 223 -10.75 5.50 13.47
CA THR A 223 -11.19 4.90 14.73
C THR A 223 -12.66 5.25 14.97
N LYS A 224 -13.48 4.25 15.30
CA LYS A 224 -14.89 4.45 15.66
C LYS A 224 -15.11 4.03 17.11
N GLY A 225 -15.83 4.86 17.86
CA GLY A 225 -16.25 4.56 19.23
C GLY A 225 -17.66 3.99 19.25
N ARG A 226 -17.88 2.92 20.02
CA ARG A 226 -19.21 2.37 20.34
C ARG A 226 -19.43 2.46 21.84
N LYS A 227 -20.52 3.10 22.24
CA LYS A 227 -20.97 3.10 23.64
C LYS A 227 -21.66 1.76 23.93
N VAL A 228 -21.23 1.10 24.99
CA VAL A 228 -21.79 -0.18 25.45
C VAL A 228 -22.21 -0.03 26.90
N HIS A 229 -23.41 -0.52 27.19
CA HIS A 229 -23.95 -0.57 28.55
C HIS A 229 -23.54 -1.88 29.21
N VAL A 230 -22.92 -1.79 30.40
CA VAL A 230 -22.51 -2.93 31.23
C VAL A 230 -23.17 -2.77 32.59
N GLY A 231 -24.35 -3.36 32.78
CA GLY A 231 -25.15 -3.11 33.98
C GLY A 231 -25.48 -1.62 34.13
N LYS A 232 -25.03 -1.00 35.22
CA LYS A 232 -25.19 0.45 35.50
C LYS A 232 -24.11 1.34 34.86
N PHE A 233 -23.07 0.75 34.25
CA PHE A 233 -21.93 1.49 33.71
C PHE A 233 -22.01 1.67 32.20
N TYR A 234 -21.37 2.74 31.72
CA TYR A 234 -21.15 3.00 30.31
C TYR A 234 -19.66 2.89 30.01
N SER A 235 -19.32 2.05 29.03
CA SER A 235 -17.97 2.01 28.47
C SER A 235 -18.01 2.43 27.01
N THR A 236 -16.96 3.11 26.54
CA THR A 236 -16.78 3.40 25.11
C THR A 236 -15.66 2.52 24.59
N TYR A 237 -15.98 1.64 23.66
CA TYR A 237 -15.00 0.78 23.00
C TYR A 237 -14.62 1.36 21.66
N TYR A 238 -13.33 1.47 21.40
CA TYR A 238 -12.80 1.95 20.13
C TYR A 238 -12.40 0.77 19.26
N TYR A 239 -12.64 0.87 17.97
CA TYR A 239 -12.30 -0.18 17.00
C TYR A 239 -11.94 0.44 15.64
N PRO A 240 -11.12 -0.27 14.83
CA PRO A 240 -10.72 0.23 13.52
C PRO A 240 -11.86 0.10 12.52
N GLN A 241 -11.90 1.04 11.59
CA GLN A 241 -12.76 1.03 10.41
C GLN A 241 -11.95 1.47 9.20
N LEU A 242 -12.14 0.76 8.10
CA LEU A 242 -11.65 1.15 6.79
C LEU A 242 -12.59 2.19 6.17
N ARG A 243 -11.98 3.13 5.46
CA ARG A 243 -12.62 4.17 4.66
C ARG A 243 -12.00 4.21 3.29
N ASP A 244 -12.76 4.76 2.35
CA ASP A 244 -12.31 5.03 0.99
C ASP A 244 -11.83 3.77 0.24
N MET A 245 -12.33 2.59 0.63
CA MET A 245 -12.18 1.39 -0.17
C MET A 245 -12.99 1.52 -1.46
N VAL A 246 -12.37 1.09 -2.54
CA VAL A 246 -12.95 1.09 -3.87
C VAL A 246 -14.22 0.22 -3.93
N ASP A 247 -14.26 -0.89 -3.19
CA ASP A 247 -15.44 -1.74 -3.04
C ASP A 247 -16.14 -1.43 -1.70
N THR A 248 -17.22 -0.66 -1.76
CA THR A 248 -17.95 -0.18 -0.58
C THR A 248 -18.75 -1.29 0.11
N GLN A 249 -19.19 -2.31 -0.62
CA GLN A 249 -19.87 -3.48 -0.05
C GLN A 249 -18.85 -4.31 0.74
N LEU A 250 -17.71 -4.61 0.13
CA LEU A 250 -16.62 -5.31 0.79
C LEU A 250 -16.09 -4.53 1.99
N GLN A 251 -15.94 -3.21 1.87
CA GLN A 251 -15.60 -2.34 3.00
C GLN A 251 -16.57 -2.51 4.17
N THR A 252 -17.87 -2.55 3.87
CA THR A 252 -18.91 -2.71 4.89
C THR A 252 -18.80 -4.08 5.57
N GLU A 253 -18.52 -5.13 4.80
CA GLU A 253 -18.31 -6.48 5.32
C GLU A 253 -17.07 -6.56 6.22
N ILE A 254 -15.92 -6.05 5.77
CA ILE A 254 -14.69 -6.03 6.56
C ILE A 254 -14.89 -5.18 7.83
N ASN A 255 -15.52 -4.01 7.71
CA ASN A 255 -15.82 -3.16 8.86
C ASN A 255 -16.73 -3.83 9.88
N LYS A 256 -17.67 -4.67 9.42
CA LYS A 256 -18.49 -5.49 10.31
C LYS A 256 -17.65 -6.54 11.03
N GLN A 257 -16.73 -7.23 10.34
CA GLN A 257 -15.82 -8.19 10.99
C GLN A 257 -14.88 -7.54 12.02
N LEU A 258 -14.36 -6.35 11.72
CA LEU A 258 -13.52 -5.57 12.63
C LEU A 258 -14.30 -5.07 13.86
N GLU A 259 -15.58 -4.78 13.70
CA GLU A 259 -16.48 -4.40 14.78
C GLU A 259 -16.90 -5.60 15.64
N GLU A 260 -17.16 -6.75 15.02
CA GLU A 260 -17.55 -8.00 15.69
C GLU A 260 -16.42 -8.64 16.50
N ALA A 261 -15.15 -8.26 16.27
CA ALA A 261 -14.04 -8.61 17.14
C ALA A 261 -14.26 -8.13 18.60
N PHE A 262 -15.08 -7.10 18.80
CA PHE A 262 -15.59 -6.69 20.09
C PHE A 262 -17.09 -6.99 20.19
N PRO A 263 -17.49 -8.20 20.64
CA PRO A 263 -18.90 -8.52 20.78
C PRO A 263 -19.58 -7.52 21.73
N PRO A 264 -20.84 -7.13 21.44
CA PRO A 264 -21.55 -6.08 22.17
C PRO A 264 -21.93 -6.48 23.59
N LYS A 265 -21.80 -7.77 23.94
CA LYS A 265 -22.07 -8.29 25.27
C LYS A 265 -20.77 -8.26 26.07
N PRO A 266 -20.54 -7.25 26.93
CA PRO A 266 -19.50 -7.34 27.95
C PRO A 266 -19.79 -8.56 28.85
N TYR A 267 -18.78 -9.07 29.54
CA TYR A 267 -19.02 -10.01 30.63
C TYR A 267 -19.92 -9.31 31.66
N GLN A 268 -21.18 -9.75 31.76
CA GLN A 268 -22.13 -9.25 32.76
C GLN A 268 -21.79 -9.92 34.09
N TRP A 269 -20.78 -9.40 34.78
CA TRP A 269 -20.54 -9.74 36.17
C TRP A 269 -21.04 -8.53 36.97
N GLU A 270 -22.00 -8.79 37.84
CA GLU A 270 -22.79 -7.81 38.60
C GLU A 270 -21.90 -6.72 39.23
N ASP A 271 -22.24 -5.45 38.95
CA ASP A 271 -21.80 -4.16 39.53
C ASP A 271 -20.29 -3.87 39.84
N ASP A 272 -19.38 -4.84 39.73
CA ASP A 272 -17.98 -4.72 40.17
C ASP A 272 -16.93 -5.00 39.08
N TYR A 273 -17.34 -5.25 37.84
CA TYR A 273 -16.40 -5.53 36.73
C TYR A 273 -16.20 -4.32 35.83
N TYR A 274 -14.94 -3.93 35.59
CA TYR A 274 -14.59 -2.99 34.54
C TYR A 274 -13.75 -3.67 33.45
N GLU A 275 -14.02 -3.33 32.19
CA GLU A 275 -13.33 -3.89 31.03
C GLU A 275 -12.77 -2.76 30.17
N LEU A 276 -11.46 -2.78 29.95
CA LEU A 276 -10.78 -1.92 28.98
C LEU A 276 -10.56 -2.73 27.70
N ARG A 277 -10.90 -2.13 26.56
CA ARG A 277 -10.74 -2.73 25.23
C ARG A 277 -9.94 -1.80 24.34
N GLU A 278 -8.83 -2.30 23.84
CA GLU A 278 -7.88 -1.61 22.98
C GLU A 278 -7.63 -2.42 21.72
N PHE A 279 -7.17 -1.77 20.67
CA PHE A 279 -6.73 -2.43 19.45
C PHE A 279 -5.46 -1.79 18.92
N GLU A 280 -4.72 -2.57 18.13
CA GLU A 280 -3.51 -2.17 17.44
C GLU A 280 -3.58 -2.71 16.01
N VAL A 281 -3.49 -1.82 15.02
CA VAL A 281 -3.39 -2.24 13.61
C VAL A 281 -1.92 -2.52 13.31
N THR A 282 -1.57 -3.80 13.28
CA THR A 282 -0.18 -4.29 13.17
C THR A 282 0.30 -4.36 11.71
N ARG A 283 -0.64 -4.43 10.76
CA ARG A 283 -0.39 -4.32 9.32
C ARG A 283 -1.59 -3.69 8.63
N LEU A 284 -1.32 -2.75 7.72
CA LEU A 284 -2.29 -2.21 6.78
C LEU A 284 -1.57 -1.87 5.48
N ASP A 285 -1.90 -2.58 4.41
CA ASP A 285 -1.42 -2.31 3.05
C ASP A 285 -2.58 -2.45 2.05
N ALA A 286 -2.28 -2.59 0.75
CA ALA A 286 -3.28 -2.61 -0.30
C ALA A 286 -4.08 -3.92 -0.30
N ASP A 287 -3.51 -4.98 0.26
CA ASP A 287 -3.98 -6.35 0.11
C ASP A 287 -4.46 -6.92 1.44
N TYR A 288 -4.01 -6.34 2.57
CA TYR A 288 -4.20 -6.93 3.87
C TYR A 288 -4.35 -5.93 5.02
N ILE A 289 -5.20 -6.28 5.99
CA ILE A 289 -5.23 -5.68 7.33
C ILE A 289 -5.03 -6.75 8.40
N SER A 290 -4.13 -6.48 9.35
CA SER A 290 -3.95 -7.27 10.56
C SER A 290 -4.16 -6.40 11.78
N VAL A 291 -5.00 -6.87 12.71
CA VAL A 291 -5.38 -6.14 13.92
C VAL A 291 -5.25 -7.06 15.13
N LEU A 292 -4.55 -6.58 16.15
CA LEU A 292 -4.48 -7.17 17.48
C LEU A 292 -5.45 -6.43 18.41
N TYR A 293 -6.41 -7.17 18.96
CA TYR A 293 -7.36 -6.69 19.95
C TYR A 293 -6.92 -7.14 21.34
N LYS A 294 -6.88 -6.20 22.29
CA LYS A 294 -6.48 -6.42 23.67
C LYS A 294 -7.67 -6.08 24.56
N SER A 295 -8.15 -7.02 25.36
CA SER A 295 -9.12 -6.74 26.42
C SER A 295 -8.48 -7.02 27.76
N SER A 296 -8.67 -6.11 28.71
CA SER A 296 -8.22 -6.24 30.10
C SER A 296 -9.40 -5.95 31.00
N GLY A 297 -9.89 -6.98 31.67
CA GLY A 297 -10.97 -6.89 32.63
C GLY A 297 -10.51 -7.11 34.05
N LYS A 298 -11.16 -6.47 35.02
CA LYS A 298 -10.88 -6.70 36.43
C LYS A 298 -12.13 -6.53 37.27
N LEU A 299 -12.31 -7.46 38.20
CA LEU A 299 -13.25 -7.29 39.31
C LEU A 299 -12.64 -6.34 40.33
N ARG A 300 -13.42 -5.39 40.84
CA ARG A 300 -12.97 -4.41 41.85
C ARG A 300 -12.35 -5.06 43.07
N SER A 301 -12.83 -6.24 43.45
CA SER A 301 -12.35 -7.02 44.59
C SER A 301 -11.20 -7.99 44.27
N ALA A 302 -10.89 -8.23 42.99
CA ALA A 302 -9.81 -9.13 42.60
C ALA A 302 -8.45 -8.43 42.61
N GLY A 303 -7.38 -9.20 42.89
CA GLY A 303 -6.00 -8.69 42.78
C GLY A 303 -5.54 -8.55 41.34
N SER A 304 -5.97 -9.45 40.45
CA SER A 304 -5.47 -9.59 39.07
C SER A 304 -6.41 -9.04 38.01
N HIS A 305 -5.85 -8.77 36.83
CA HIS A 305 -6.58 -8.48 35.60
C HIS A 305 -6.67 -9.76 34.78
N ASN A 306 -7.85 -10.04 34.21
CA ASN A 306 -7.97 -11.03 33.16
C ASN A 306 -7.71 -10.34 31.81
N ARG A 307 -6.67 -10.77 31.09
CA ARG A 307 -6.32 -10.22 29.79
C ARG A 307 -6.61 -11.22 28.70
N THR A 308 -7.27 -10.77 27.64
CA THR A 308 -7.56 -11.59 26.46
C THR A 308 -7.06 -10.88 25.20
N PHE A 309 -6.54 -11.68 24.27
CA PHE A 309 -5.96 -11.20 23.02
C PHE A 309 -6.62 -11.90 21.85
N THR A 310 -7.20 -11.14 20.94
CA THR A 310 -7.84 -11.68 19.73
C THR A 310 -7.21 -11.02 18.52
N THR A 311 -7.09 -11.74 17.41
CA THR A 311 -6.52 -11.18 16.18
C THR A 311 -7.51 -11.29 15.03
N ARG A 312 -7.43 -10.33 14.10
CA ARG A 312 -8.12 -10.36 12.81
C ARG A 312 -7.08 -10.15 11.72
N ASN A 313 -6.99 -11.10 10.81
CA ASN A 313 -6.10 -11.10 9.66
C ASN A 313 -7.02 -11.20 8.44
N ILE A 314 -7.28 -10.09 7.76
CA ILE A 314 -8.34 -10.01 6.75
C ILE A 314 -7.73 -9.56 5.42
N SER A 315 -7.99 -10.35 4.37
CA SER A 315 -7.67 -9.95 3.01
C SER A 315 -8.60 -8.83 2.54
N LEU A 316 -8.02 -7.74 2.03
CA LEU A 316 -8.76 -6.60 1.51
C LEU A 316 -9.35 -6.84 0.11
N HIS A 317 -9.03 -7.96 -0.52
CA HIS A 317 -9.55 -8.32 -1.84
C HIS A 317 -10.90 -9.02 -1.82
N ASN A 318 -11.13 -9.84 -0.79
CA ASN A 318 -12.31 -10.69 -0.69
C ASN A 318 -12.93 -10.69 0.70
N GLY A 319 -12.34 -9.99 1.67
CA GLY A 319 -12.88 -9.86 3.03
C GLY A 319 -12.75 -11.13 3.85
N ARG A 320 -12.06 -12.15 3.34
CA ARG A 320 -11.84 -13.40 4.03
C ARG A 320 -10.89 -13.18 5.20
N GLN A 321 -11.26 -13.70 6.37
CA GLN A 321 -10.36 -13.80 7.51
C GLN A 321 -9.49 -15.04 7.34
N ASP A 322 -8.18 -14.86 7.22
CA ASP A 322 -7.26 -15.99 7.15
C ASP A 322 -6.94 -16.51 8.55
N ASN A 323 -6.99 -17.82 8.67
CA ASN A 323 -6.55 -18.55 9.85
C ASN A 323 -5.08 -18.99 9.67
N TYR A 324 -4.56 -19.70 10.68
CA TYR A 324 -3.18 -20.16 10.70
C TYR A 324 -2.85 -21.04 9.48
N ARG A 325 -3.74 -21.96 9.11
CA ARG A 325 -3.51 -22.92 8.02
C ARG A 325 -3.43 -22.25 6.66
N ASP A 326 -4.16 -21.14 6.50
CA ASP A 326 -4.22 -20.39 5.24
C ASP A 326 -2.90 -19.69 4.88
N LEU A 327 -2.01 -19.50 5.87
CA LEU A 327 -0.69 -18.91 5.66
C LEU A 327 0.28 -19.87 4.95
N PHE A 328 0.05 -21.17 5.04
CA PHE A 328 1.02 -22.20 4.69
C PHE A 328 0.51 -23.11 3.57
N LYS A 329 1.44 -23.81 2.91
CA LYS A 329 1.08 -24.75 1.84
C LYS A 329 0.26 -25.92 2.38
N ALA A 330 -0.82 -26.26 1.69
CA ALA A 330 -1.79 -27.28 2.13
C ALA A 330 -1.22 -28.72 2.15
N ASP A 331 -0.14 -28.98 1.41
CA ASP A 331 0.49 -30.29 1.22
C ASP A 331 1.62 -30.56 2.24
N MET A 332 1.99 -29.58 3.06
CA MET A 332 3.04 -29.74 4.04
C MET A 332 2.50 -30.29 5.35
N GLY A 333 2.70 -31.60 5.55
CA GLY A 333 2.31 -32.39 6.73
C GLY A 333 2.32 -31.64 8.06
N ASP A 334 3.32 -31.89 8.92
CA ASP A 334 3.38 -31.21 10.23
C ASP A 334 3.99 -29.80 10.10
N THR A 335 3.25 -28.88 9.47
CA THR A 335 3.63 -27.46 9.34
C THR A 335 3.90 -26.82 10.70
N LEU A 336 3.19 -27.27 11.76
CA LEU A 336 3.43 -26.81 13.13
C LEU A 336 4.81 -27.25 13.64
N ALA A 337 5.25 -28.49 13.38
CA ALA A 337 6.60 -28.92 13.75
C ALA A 337 7.69 -28.06 13.08
N LYS A 338 7.58 -27.78 11.78
CA LYS A 338 8.55 -26.91 11.09
C LYS A 338 8.53 -25.47 11.62
N LEU A 339 7.34 -24.92 11.86
CA LEU A 339 7.23 -23.60 12.47
C LEU A 339 7.85 -23.59 13.88
N ARG A 340 7.67 -24.66 14.65
CA ARG A 340 8.27 -24.81 15.98
C ARG A 340 9.80 -24.87 15.91
N GLU A 341 10.38 -25.60 14.95
CA GLU A 341 11.83 -25.63 14.73
C GLU A 341 12.40 -24.23 14.49
N ILE A 342 11.67 -23.36 13.78
CA ILE A 342 12.08 -21.97 13.49
C ILE A 342 11.82 -21.05 14.69
N ALA A 343 10.63 -21.14 15.29
CA ALA A 343 10.18 -20.20 16.32
C ALA A 343 10.80 -20.48 17.69
N ARG A 344 11.11 -21.74 18.02
CA ARG A 344 11.59 -22.14 19.35
C ARG A 344 12.94 -21.48 19.71
N PRO A 345 13.97 -21.48 18.84
CA PRO A 345 15.24 -20.79 19.15
C PRO A 345 15.04 -19.29 19.40
N ILE A 346 14.15 -18.64 18.63
CA ILE A 346 13.82 -17.21 18.80
C ILE A 346 13.17 -16.99 20.17
N ALA A 347 12.24 -17.87 20.54
CA ALA A 347 11.54 -17.81 21.81
C ALA A 347 12.49 -18.07 22.99
N ASP A 348 13.33 -19.09 22.92
CA ASP A 348 14.29 -19.44 23.97
C ASP A 348 15.33 -18.33 24.19
N GLN A 349 15.80 -17.70 23.11
CA GLN A 349 16.71 -16.54 23.19
C GLN A 349 16.05 -15.34 23.88
N LYS A 350 14.79 -15.03 23.51
CA LYS A 350 14.07 -13.86 24.02
C LYS A 350 13.57 -14.04 25.46
N TYR A 351 13.14 -15.25 25.80
CA TYR A 351 12.40 -15.51 27.05
C TYR A 351 13.17 -16.36 28.06
N GLN A 352 14.41 -16.77 27.76
CA GLN A 352 15.38 -17.39 28.68
C GLN A 352 14.68 -18.28 29.73
N PHE A 353 14.05 -19.39 29.27
CA PHE A 353 13.38 -20.41 30.10
C PHE A 353 11.89 -20.21 30.49
N LYS A 354 11.18 -19.18 29.99
CA LYS A 354 9.73 -19.02 30.27
C LYS A 354 8.79 -19.74 29.28
N MET A 355 9.32 -20.37 28.24
CA MET A 355 8.50 -21.09 27.25
C MET A 355 8.14 -22.47 27.79
N ALA A 356 6.85 -22.81 27.80
CA ALA A 356 6.46 -24.15 28.17
C ALA A 356 6.93 -25.19 27.15
N ALA A 357 6.93 -26.45 27.60
CA ALA A 357 7.28 -27.57 26.75
C ALA A 357 6.32 -27.72 25.55
N ASP A 358 5.05 -27.35 25.73
CA ASP A 358 3.96 -27.48 24.76
C ASP A 358 3.81 -26.26 23.83
N PHE A 359 4.82 -25.39 23.74
CA PHE A 359 4.80 -24.26 22.80
C PHE A 359 4.56 -24.74 21.36
N LEU A 360 3.50 -24.22 20.75
CA LEU A 360 3.04 -24.60 19.40
C LEU A 360 2.59 -26.07 19.27
N ASP A 361 2.17 -26.72 20.35
CA ASP A 361 1.45 -28.01 20.26
C ASP A 361 0.02 -27.87 19.71
N LYS A 362 -0.49 -26.63 19.69
CA LYS A 362 -1.77 -26.25 19.11
C LYS A 362 -1.57 -25.11 18.13
N GLU A 363 -2.57 -24.90 17.28
CA GLU A 363 -2.59 -23.76 16.36
C GLU A 363 -2.49 -22.45 17.15
N PRO A 364 -1.43 -21.64 16.91
CA PRO A 364 -1.25 -20.40 17.64
C PRO A 364 -2.24 -19.34 17.16
N ARG A 365 -2.56 -18.40 18.06
CA ARG A 365 -3.08 -17.11 17.62
C ARG A 365 -1.92 -16.35 16.97
N PHE A 366 -2.21 -15.54 15.96
CA PHE A 366 -1.17 -14.79 15.28
C PHE A 366 -1.68 -13.47 14.74
N TYR A 367 -0.77 -12.53 14.56
CA TYR A 367 -0.99 -11.34 13.76
C TYR A 367 0.20 -11.13 12.81
N LEU A 368 -0.01 -10.31 11.79
CA LEU A 368 0.97 -10.01 10.77
C LEU A 368 1.49 -8.59 10.95
N THR A 369 2.77 -8.42 10.66
CA THR A 369 3.42 -7.13 10.41
C THR A 369 3.99 -7.17 8.98
N PRO A 370 4.48 -6.05 8.43
CA PRO A 370 5.07 -6.06 7.08
C PRO A 370 6.25 -7.02 6.89
N LYS A 371 6.94 -7.42 7.96
CA LYS A 371 8.17 -8.23 7.89
C LYS A 371 8.16 -9.50 8.74
N LYS A 372 7.14 -9.68 9.57
CA LYS A 372 7.12 -10.75 10.59
C LYS A 372 5.73 -11.34 10.74
N LEU A 373 5.70 -12.65 10.93
CA LEU A 373 4.60 -13.39 11.53
C LEU A 373 4.80 -13.36 13.05
N VAL A 374 3.87 -12.79 13.81
CA VAL A 374 3.95 -12.79 15.27
C VAL A 374 3.01 -13.84 15.83
N LEU A 375 3.59 -14.84 16.48
CA LEU A 375 2.87 -15.90 17.17
C LEU A 375 2.58 -15.43 18.60
N LEU A 376 1.32 -15.55 18.99
CA LEU A 376 0.85 -15.21 20.32
C LEU A 376 0.66 -16.49 21.12
N ASP A 377 1.27 -16.51 22.28
CA ASP A 377 1.09 -17.56 23.26
C ASP A 377 0.65 -16.96 24.59
N LEU A 378 -0.45 -17.48 25.14
CA LEU A 378 -1.07 -16.96 26.35
C LEU A 378 -0.56 -17.74 27.55
N PHE A 379 0.70 -17.49 27.91
CA PHE A 379 1.29 -18.03 29.14
C PHE A 379 1.13 -17.05 30.29
N HIS A 380 0.31 -17.44 31.28
CA HIS A 380 0.02 -16.71 32.51
C HIS A 380 -0.67 -15.34 32.33
N ASP A 381 -1.47 -14.97 33.33
CA ASP A 381 -2.56 -13.98 33.23
C ASP A 381 -2.14 -12.53 32.89
N ASP A 382 -0.85 -12.22 32.79
CA ASP A 382 -0.39 -10.83 32.73
C ASP A 382 0.04 -10.34 31.33
N GLN A 383 0.77 -11.11 30.51
CA GLN A 383 1.17 -10.66 29.16
C GLN A 383 1.31 -11.82 28.18
N PRO A 384 0.83 -11.68 26.92
CA PRO A 384 1.03 -12.69 25.91
C PRO A 384 2.52 -12.73 25.56
N THR A 385 3.04 -13.94 25.46
CA THR A 385 4.36 -14.17 24.91
C THR A 385 4.26 -14.01 23.39
N GLU A 386 4.98 -13.04 22.85
CA GLU A 386 5.02 -12.74 21.43
C GLU A 386 6.33 -13.23 20.80
N VAL A 387 6.23 -14.21 19.91
CA VAL A 387 7.37 -14.72 19.15
C VAL A 387 7.27 -14.20 17.73
N ALA A 388 8.14 -13.23 17.40
CA ALA A 388 8.14 -12.57 16.11
C ALA A 388 9.09 -13.28 15.14
N VAL A 389 8.52 -14.09 14.25
CA VAL A 389 9.25 -14.88 13.25
C VAL A 389 9.39 -14.06 11.95
N PRO A 390 10.61 -13.81 11.44
CA PRO A 390 10.80 -13.14 10.16
C PRO A 390 10.13 -13.90 9.00
N ILE A 391 9.41 -13.19 8.13
CA ILE A 391 8.70 -13.79 6.98
C ILE A 391 9.69 -14.50 6.04
N GLU A 392 10.89 -13.95 5.91
CA GLU A 392 11.96 -14.49 5.06
C GLU A 392 12.39 -15.89 5.50
N SER A 393 12.34 -16.18 6.80
CA SER A 393 12.64 -17.50 7.36
C SER A 393 11.53 -18.52 7.09
N LEU A 394 10.35 -18.07 6.67
CA LEU A 394 9.17 -18.89 6.40
C LEU A 394 8.93 -19.11 4.90
N ARG A 395 9.80 -18.64 4.01
CA ARG A 395 9.59 -18.66 2.53
C ARG A 395 9.25 -20.03 1.97
N GLU A 396 9.86 -21.09 2.49
CA GLU A 396 9.57 -22.45 2.05
C GLU A 396 8.20 -22.95 2.53
N LEU A 397 7.71 -22.39 3.64
CA LEU A 397 6.45 -22.75 4.30
C LEU A 397 5.23 -22.01 3.76
N ILE A 398 5.43 -20.76 3.36
CA ILE A 398 4.35 -19.85 2.98
C ILE A 398 3.60 -20.33 1.73
N SER A 399 2.27 -20.27 1.79
CA SER A 399 1.40 -20.50 0.64
C SER A 399 1.72 -19.50 -0.48
N PRO A 400 1.88 -19.94 -1.73
CA PRO A 400 2.10 -19.03 -2.86
C PRO A 400 0.89 -18.15 -3.19
N MET A 401 -0.25 -18.38 -2.54
CA MET A 401 -1.45 -17.55 -2.65
C MET A 401 -1.78 -16.86 -1.32
N GLY A 402 -0.90 -16.99 -0.32
CA GLY A 402 -1.12 -16.51 1.04
C GLY A 402 -0.70 -15.06 1.24
N PRO A 403 -1.10 -14.43 2.36
CA PRO A 403 -0.90 -13.00 2.62
C PRO A 403 0.54 -12.62 2.98
N LEU A 404 1.47 -13.57 2.96
CA LEU A 404 2.87 -13.41 3.36
C LEU A 404 3.83 -13.31 2.18
N GLN A 405 3.34 -13.14 0.95
CA GLN A 405 4.20 -12.87 -0.20
C GLN A 405 4.75 -11.46 -0.13
N GLU A 406 6.07 -11.33 -0.34
CA GLU A 406 6.78 -10.05 -0.50
C GLU A 406 6.58 -9.46 -1.90
#